data_AF-A0A0Q7E4X1-F1
#
_entry.id   AF-A0A0Q7E4X1-F1
#
_cell.length_a   1.000
_cell.length_b   1.000
_cell.length_c   1.000
_cell.angle_alpha   90.00
_cell.angle_beta   90.00
_cell.angle_gamma   90.00
#
_symmetry.space_group_name_H-M   'P 1'
#
loop_
_entity.id
_entity.type
_entity.pdbx_description
1 polymer ?
#
loop_
_entity_poly.entity_id
_entity_poly.type
_entity_poly.pdbx_seq_one_letter_code
_entity_poly.pdbx_strand_id
1 'polypeptide(L)'
;MNPPVSAMPERPDVEIEARRPLTRRETIELAVRQGGRCGCGCGFRLDALSEGVIDEHVLALTLGGTNDLANRALWRKPCAQDKTKWDRSANDKVRRLRGETCAGEPARKLQGRGFGDRTRKFNGEVSLTKAARRQAEGGCDKLAGYEPKANAPKDRPQPDSGEGGR
;
A
#
# COMPACT_ATOMS: atom_id res chain seq x y z
N MET A 1 7.49 30.40 18.13
CA MET A 1 8.12 30.24 16.80
C MET A 1 8.64 28.81 16.75
N ASN A 2 8.15 27.98 15.84
CA ASN A 2 8.73 26.65 15.65
C ASN A 2 10.13 26.84 15.04
N PRO A 3 11.17 26.16 15.56
CA PRO A 3 12.51 26.30 15.04
C PRO A 3 12.54 25.92 13.55
N PRO A 4 13.29 26.66 12.71
CA PRO A 4 13.24 26.54 11.25
C PRO A 4 13.88 25.25 10.69
N VAL A 5 14.43 24.39 11.52
CA VAL A 5 15.08 23.15 11.10
C VAL A 5 14.90 22.10 12.19
N SER A 6 14.40 20.94 11.81
CA SER A 6 14.47 19.72 12.59
C SER A 6 15.91 19.55 13.05
N ALA A 7 16.19 19.48 14.35
CA ALA A 7 17.55 19.27 14.88
C ALA A 7 18.15 17.89 14.53
N MET A 8 17.44 17.09 13.72
CA MET A 8 17.91 15.81 13.23
C MET A 8 18.57 16.02 11.85
N PRO A 9 19.80 15.53 11.66
CA PRO A 9 20.44 15.60 10.36
C PRO A 9 19.61 14.84 9.31
N GLU A 10 19.57 15.37 8.09
CA GLU A 10 19.01 14.66 6.96
C GLU A 10 19.76 13.33 6.78
N ARG A 11 19.04 12.21 6.78
CA ARG A 11 19.65 10.90 6.51
C ARG A 11 19.84 10.77 5.01
N PRO A 12 21.04 10.41 4.54
CA PRO A 12 21.25 10.17 3.11
C PRO A 12 20.39 9.01 2.64
N ASP A 13 19.92 9.10 1.39
CA ASP A 13 19.23 8.00 0.75
C ASP A 13 20.19 6.81 0.58
N VAL A 14 19.74 5.63 1.01
CA VAL A 14 20.52 4.40 0.89
C VAL A 14 20.35 3.85 -0.53
N GLU A 15 21.45 3.75 -1.26
CA GLU A 15 21.45 3.09 -2.57
C GLU A 15 21.16 1.60 -2.40
N ILE A 16 20.14 1.11 -3.12
CA ILE A 16 19.77 -0.31 -3.10
C ILE A 16 20.54 -1.00 -4.24
N GLU A 17 21.41 -1.94 -3.86
CA GLU A 17 22.15 -2.75 -4.81
C GLU A 17 21.22 -3.63 -5.66
N ALA A 18 21.59 -3.85 -6.92
CA ALA A 18 20.94 -4.85 -7.76
C ALA A 18 21.22 -6.26 -7.23
N ARG A 19 20.23 -7.16 -7.33
CA ARG A 19 20.38 -8.56 -6.89
C ARG A 19 21.43 -9.27 -7.73
N ARG A 20 22.44 -9.86 -7.07
CA ARG A 20 23.45 -10.70 -7.73
C ARG A 20 23.21 -12.19 -7.43
N PRO A 21 23.15 -13.08 -8.44
CA PRO A 21 23.05 -14.52 -8.19
C PRO A 21 24.30 -15.03 -7.47
N LEU A 22 24.16 -16.08 -6.64
CA LEU A 22 25.32 -16.75 -6.05
C LEU A 22 26.11 -17.46 -7.15
N THR A 23 27.44 -17.35 -7.09
CA THR A 23 28.32 -18.26 -7.82
C THR A 23 28.23 -19.67 -7.23
N ARG A 24 28.59 -20.68 -8.02
CA ARG A 24 28.59 -22.07 -7.55
C ARG A 24 29.47 -22.29 -6.31
N ARG A 25 30.61 -21.58 -6.24
CA ARG A 25 31.54 -21.62 -5.09
C ARG A 25 30.90 -21.06 -3.83
N GLU A 26 30.26 -19.90 -3.94
CA GLU A 26 29.54 -19.24 -2.85
C GLU A 26 28.36 -20.09 -2.34
N THR A 27 27.62 -20.74 -3.24
CA THR A 27 26.54 -21.66 -2.85
C THR A 27 27.07 -22.85 -2.04
N ILE A 28 28.17 -23.47 -2.48
CA ILE A 28 28.80 -24.58 -1.75
C ILE A 28 29.30 -24.10 -0.39
N GLU A 29 29.94 -22.93 -0.35
CA GLU A 29 30.44 -22.33 0.88
C GLU A 29 29.31 -22.07 1.89
N LEU A 30 28.18 -21.51 1.46
CA LEU A 30 27.01 -21.32 2.33
C LEU A 30 26.45 -22.65 2.81
N ALA A 31 26.33 -23.65 1.93
CA ALA A 31 25.84 -24.97 2.31
C ALA A 31 26.73 -25.63 3.38
N VAL A 32 28.06 -25.52 3.25
CA VAL A 32 29.02 -26.04 4.22
C VAL A 32 28.93 -25.28 5.55
N ARG A 33 28.91 -23.94 5.51
CA ARG A 33 28.76 -23.09 6.70
C ARG A 33 27.48 -23.39 7.49
N GLN A 34 26.41 -23.75 6.79
CA GLN A 34 25.12 -24.09 7.38
C GLN A 34 24.97 -25.58 7.74
N GLY A 35 25.99 -26.41 7.49
CA GLY A 35 25.93 -27.86 7.72
C GLY A 35 24.83 -28.55 6.91
N GLY A 36 24.50 -28.03 5.72
CA GLY A 36 23.42 -28.53 4.86
C GLY A 36 22.02 -28.32 5.44
N ARG A 37 21.84 -27.39 6.39
CA ARG A 37 20.55 -27.08 7.02
C ARG A 37 20.02 -25.73 6.57
N CYS A 38 18.71 -25.56 6.72
CA CYS A 38 18.03 -24.33 6.38
C CYS A 38 18.52 -23.16 7.25
N GLY A 39 18.99 -22.09 6.61
CA GLY A 39 19.53 -20.91 7.28
C GLY A 39 18.53 -20.10 8.10
N CYS A 40 17.22 -20.35 7.96
CA CYS A 40 16.20 -19.66 8.76
C CYS A 40 16.15 -20.13 10.23
N GLY A 41 16.89 -21.18 10.61
CA GLY A 41 16.89 -21.73 11.98
C GLY A 41 15.83 -22.80 12.26
N CYS A 42 15.04 -23.24 11.27
CA CYS A 42 14.03 -24.29 11.47
C CYS A 42 14.61 -25.70 11.72
N GLY A 43 15.92 -25.89 11.56
CA GLY A 43 16.62 -27.15 11.85
C GLY A 43 16.53 -28.22 10.77
N PHE A 44 15.63 -28.10 9.80
CA PHE A 44 15.50 -29.05 8.68
C PHE A 44 16.71 -29.01 7.72
N ARG A 45 17.01 -30.16 7.12
CA ARG A 45 18.02 -30.27 6.05
C ARG A 45 17.50 -29.63 4.76
N LEU A 46 18.43 -29.10 3.96
CA LEU A 46 18.14 -28.59 2.63
C LEU A 46 18.00 -29.77 1.66
N ASP A 47 16.88 -29.82 0.93
CA ASP A 47 16.67 -30.77 -0.16
C ASP A 47 16.58 -30.01 -1.48
N ALA A 48 17.68 -29.99 -2.23
CA ALA A 48 17.76 -29.32 -3.51
C ALA A 48 17.04 -30.05 -4.64
N LEU A 49 16.76 -31.36 -4.49
CA LEU A 49 16.18 -32.17 -5.56
C LEU A 49 14.65 -32.18 -5.50
N SER A 50 14.05 -32.26 -4.30
CA SER A 50 12.59 -32.35 -4.17
C SER A 50 11.91 -31.00 -3.92
N GLU A 51 12.33 -30.28 -2.88
CA GLU A 51 11.69 -29.04 -2.42
C GLU A 51 12.27 -27.80 -3.11
N GLY A 52 13.56 -27.89 -3.46
CA GLY A 52 14.33 -26.78 -3.99
C GLY A 52 14.89 -25.89 -2.87
N VAL A 53 16.01 -25.25 -3.18
CA VAL A 53 16.73 -24.35 -2.27
C VAL A 53 16.74 -22.95 -2.87
N ILE A 54 16.42 -21.96 -2.04
CA ILE A 54 16.39 -20.55 -2.41
C ILE A 54 17.54 -19.84 -1.73
N ASP A 55 18.27 -19.06 -2.52
CA ASP A 55 19.16 -18.02 -2.02
C ASP A 55 18.33 -16.89 -1.44
N GLU A 56 18.43 -16.69 -0.13
CA GLU A 56 17.69 -15.67 0.61
C GLU A 56 18.64 -14.68 1.26
N HIS A 57 18.30 -13.38 1.13
CA HIS A 57 18.97 -12.33 1.86
C HIS A 57 18.37 -12.21 3.25
N VAL A 58 19.19 -12.30 4.30
CA VAL A 58 18.72 -12.25 5.70
C VAL A 58 17.98 -10.93 5.95
N LEU A 59 18.61 -9.81 5.60
CA LEU A 59 17.96 -8.52 5.41
C LEU A 59 17.72 -8.31 3.91
N ALA A 60 16.47 -8.02 3.51
CA ALA A 60 16.13 -7.78 2.11
C ALA A 60 16.92 -6.58 1.54
N LEU A 61 17.33 -6.66 0.27
CA LEU A 61 18.05 -5.57 -0.42
C LEU A 61 17.30 -4.23 -0.36
N THR A 62 15.97 -4.27 -0.53
CA THR A 62 15.08 -3.11 -0.43
C THR A 62 15.03 -2.47 0.96
N LEU A 63 15.49 -3.16 1.99
CA LEU A 63 15.57 -2.67 3.37
C LEU A 63 17.01 -2.34 3.78
N GLY A 64 17.93 -2.22 2.82
CA GLY A 64 19.35 -1.93 3.07
C GLY A 64 20.22 -3.18 3.27
N GLY A 65 19.73 -4.36 2.89
CA GLY A 65 20.57 -5.56 2.81
C GLY A 65 21.61 -5.45 1.68
N THR A 66 22.71 -6.20 1.83
CA THR A 66 23.80 -6.26 0.84
C THR A 66 23.85 -7.63 0.15
N ASN A 67 24.56 -7.73 -0.97
CA ASN A 67 24.86 -9.00 -1.63
C ASN A 67 25.98 -9.82 -0.97
N ASP A 68 26.50 -9.37 0.18
CA ASP A 68 27.56 -10.06 0.92
C ASP A 68 27.10 -11.43 1.41
N LEU A 69 28.02 -12.39 1.44
CA LEU A 69 27.77 -13.72 1.99
C LEU A 69 27.30 -13.69 3.45
N ALA A 70 27.67 -12.66 4.21
CA ALA A 70 27.23 -12.50 5.59
C ALA A 70 25.72 -12.17 5.69
N ASN A 71 25.14 -11.54 4.67
CA ASN A 71 23.72 -11.23 4.59
C ASN A 71 22.94 -12.26 3.75
N ARG A 72 23.51 -13.43 3.47
CA ARG A 72 22.89 -14.44 2.61
C ARG A 72 22.88 -15.81 3.25
N ALA A 73 21.85 -16.57 2.94
CA ALA A 73 21.63 -17.88 3.49
C ALA A 73 20.83 -18.75 2.52
N LEU A 74 21.12 -20.05 2.49
CA LEU A 74 20.29 -21.00 1.75
C LEU A 74 19.09 -21.42 2.59
N TRP A 75 17.91 -21.26 2.01
CA TRP A 75 16.64 -21.51 2.68
C TRP A 75 15.85 -22.56 1.91
N ARG A 76 15.04 -23.33 2.64
CA ARG A 76 13.99 -24.14 2.03
C ARG A 76 12.96 -23.22 1.39
N LYS A 77 12.36 -23.67 0.29
CA LYS A 77 11.32 -22.93 -0.43
C LYS A 77 10.16 -22.44 0.46
N PRO A 78 9.53 -23.23 1.35
CA PRO A 78 8.45 -22.74 2.22
C PRO A 78 8.94 -21.66 3.20
N CYS A 79 10.13 -21.82 3.78
CA CYS A 79 10.69 -20.82 4.69
C CYS A 79 10.95 -19.48 3.97
N ALA A 80 11.47 -19.53 2.74
CA ALA A 80 11.70 -18.33 1.93
C ALA A 80 10.37 -17.66 1.53
N GLN A 81 9.34 -18.45 1.23
CA GLN A 81 7.99 -17.93 0.97
C GLN A 81 7.40 -17.24 2.20
N ASP A 82 7.57 -17.81 3.39
CA ASP A 82 7.08 -17.19 4.61
C ASP A 82 7.78 -15.88 4.90
N LYS A 83 9.11 -15.80 4.80
CA LYS A 83 9.84 -14.52 4.88
C LYS A 83 9.34 -13.52 3.83
N THR A 84 9.14 -13.96 2.59
CA THR A 84 8.62 -13.09 1.54
C THR A 84 7.25 -12.49 1.92
N LYS A 85 6.38 -13.24 2.61
CA LYS A 85 5.09 -12.71 3.10
C LYS A 85 5.30 -11.63 4.15
N TRP A 86 6.22 -11.84 5.10
CA TRP A 86 6.54 -10.86 6.16
C TRP A 86 7.16 -9.58 5.59
N ASP A 87 8.16 -9.72 4.72
CA ASP A 87 8.91 -8.59 4.16
C ASP A 87 8.10 -7.76 3.15
N ARG A 88 7.06 -8.34 2.54
CA ARG A 88 6.28 -7.71 1.47
C ARG A 88 5.80 -6.31 1.85
N SER A 89 5.19 -6.17 3.03
CA SER A 89 4.63 -4.89 3.47
C SER A 89 5.69 -3.79 3.63
N ALA A 90 6.86 -4.15 4.17
CA ALA A 90 7.98 -3.23 4.35
C ALA A 90 8.60 -2.86 2.99
N ASN A 91 8.79 -3.85 2.11
CA ASN A 91 9.31 -3.63 0.76
C ASN A 91 8.40 -2.71 -0.06
N ASP A 92 7.09 -2.95 -0.03
CA ASP A 92 6.12 -2.12 -0.73
C ASP A 92 6.09 -0.68 -0.18
N LYS A 93 6.32 -0.50 1.12
CA LYS A 93 6.46 0.83 1.73
C LYS A 93 7.70 1.55 1.20
N VAL A 94 8.86 0.89 1.17
CA VAL A 94 10.09 1.51 0.65
C VAL A 94 9.93 1.87 -0.83
N ARG A 95 9.39 0.97 -1.64
CA ARG A 95 9.11 1.22 -3.06
C ARG A 95 8.23 2.45 -3.27
N ARG A 96 7.21 2.62 -2.42
CA ARG A 96 6.32 3.80 -2.46
C ARG A 96 7.06 5.09 -2.09
N LEU A 97 7.87 5.05 -1.02
CA LEU A 97 8.66 6.21 -0.59
C LEU A 97 9.69 6.62 -1.65
N ARG A 98 10.24 5.66 -2.40
CA ARG A 98 11.14 5.88 -3.53
C ARG A 98 10.43 6.28 -4.83
N GLY A 99 9.09 6.33 -4.84
CA GLY A 99 8.31 6.65 -6.03
C GLY A 99 8.30 5.56 -7.11
N GLU A 100 8.74 4.34 -6.80
CA GLU A 100 8.70 3.19 -7.73
C GLU A 100 7.29 2.67 -7.95
N THR A 101 6.42 2.81 -6.94
CA THR A 101 5.01 2.44 -7.00
C THR A 101 4.13 3.68 -6.96
N CYS A 102 3.37 3.88 -8.04
CA CYS A 102 2.42 4.98 -8.26
C CYS A 102 3.05 6.37 -8.48
N ALA A 103 3.78 6.53 -9.59
CA ALA A 103 4.22 7.82 -10.13
C ALA A 103 3.15 8.48 -11.03
N GLY A 104 1.87 8.52 -10.60
CA GLY A 104 0.82 9.09 -11.43
C GLY A 104 -0.43 9.51 -10.67
N GLU A 105 -1.19 10.45 -11.25
CA GLU A 105 -2.53 10.75 -10.76
C GLU A 105 -3.36 9.46 -10.72
N PRO A 106 -4.16 9.25 -9.66
CA PRO A 106 -5.02 8.07 -9.60
C PRO A 106 -5.90 8.05 -10.85
N ALA A 107 -6.04 6.87 -11.48
CA ALA A 107 -6.80 6.69 -12.73
C ALA A 107 -8.24 7.25 -12.67
N ARG A 108 -8.75 7.48 -11.46
CA ARG A 108 -9.96 8.23 -11.19
C ARG A 108 -9.76 9.10 -9.95
N LYS A 109 -10.32 10.31 -9.96
CA LYS A 109 -10.47 11.11 -8.74
C LYS A 109 -11.29 10.31 -7.73
N LEU A 110 -10.74 10.09 -6.54
CA LEU A 110 -11.48 9.44 -5.45
C LEU A 110 -12.67 10.32 -5.09
N GLN A 111 -13.88 9.87 -5.42
CA GLN A 111 -15.09 10.54 -4.96
C GLN A 111 -15.32 10.13 -3.51
N GLY A 112 -15.03 11.05 -2.58
CA GLY A 112 -15.44 10.89 -1.19
C GLY A 112 -16.97 10.93 -1.09
N ARG A 113 -17.56 10.19 -0.16
CA ARG A 113 -19.01 10.23 0.13
C ARG A 113 -19.51 11.58 0.66
N GLY A 114 -18.65 12.60 0.74
CA GLY A 114 -18.90 13.83 1.48
C GLY A 114 -18.96 13.59 2.99
N PHE A 115 -18.96 14.67 3.76
CA PHE A 115 -19.33 14.60 5.17
C PHE A 115 -20.86 14.56 5.24
N GLY A 116 -21.44 13.57 5.94
CA GLY A 116 -22.88 13.50 6.13
C GLY A 116 -23.42 14.62 7.02
N ASP A 117 -24.73 14.80 7.05
CA ASP A 117 -25.38 15.93 7.75
C ASP A 117 -25.33 15.85 9.27
N ARG A 118 -24.79 14.75 9.82
CA ARG A 118 -24.74 14.45 11.25
C ARG A 118 -23.30 14.20 11.70
N THR A 119 -22.92 14.78 12.83
CA THR A 119 -21.63 14.58 13.49
C THR A 119 -21.85 14.08 14.91
N ARG A 120 -21.05 13.11 15.34
CA ARG A 120 -21.01 12.67 16.73
C ARG A 120 -19.96 13.49 17.48
N LYS A 121 -20.37 14.16 18.56
CA LYS A 121 -19.48 14.88 19.47
C LYS A 121 -18.71 13.88 20.35
N PHE A 122 -17.64 14.35 21.00
CA PHE A 122 -16.82 13.53 21.89
C PHE A 122 -17.60 12.90 23.07
N ASN A 123 -18.69 13.53 23.50
CA ASN A 123 -19.62 13.03 24.53
C ASN A 123 -20.64 12.01 23.99
N GLY A 124 -20.53 11.56 22.73
CA GLY A 124 -21.45 10.60 22.12
C GLY A 124 -22.75 11.20 21.57
N GLU A 125 -23.05 12.46 21.85
CA GLU A 125 -24.21 13.19 21.34
C GLU A 125 -24.10 13.39 19.82
N VAL A 126 -25.20 13.14 19.10
CA VAL A 126 -25.26 13.33 17.64
C VAL A 126 -25.95 14.66 17.34
N SER A 127 -25.22 15.58 16.71
CA SER A 127 -25.74 16.88 16.28
C SER A 127 -25.63 17.04 14.76
N LEU A 128 -26.37 17.99 14.19
CA LEU A 128 -26.20 18.35 12.78
C LEU A 128 -24.83 18.98 12.53
N THR A 129 -24.25 18.78 11.35
CA THR A 129 -23.08 19.53 10.90
C THR A 129 -23.42 21.01 10.82
N LYS A 130 -22.43 21.89 10.95
CA LYS A 130 -22.60 23.34 10.76
C LYS A 130 -23.18 23.69 9.37
N ALA A 131 -22.87 22.88 8.34
CA ALA A 131 -23.40 23.03 7.00
C ALA A 131 -24.88 22.64 6.93
N ALA A 132 -25.25 21.47 7.44
CA ALA A 132 -26.65 21.03 7.52
C ALA A 132 -27.49 21.95 8.41
N ARG A 133 -26.90 22.47 9.50
CA ARG A 133 -27.56 23.45 10.37
C ARG A 133 -27.84 24.76 9.63
N ARG A 134 -26.88 25.28 8.86
CA ARG A 134 -27.08 26.46 7.99
C ARG A 134 -28.12 26.23 6.90
N GLN A 135 -28.20 25.02 6.33
CA GLN A 135 -29.22 24.66 5.35
C GLN A 135 -30.62 24.56 5.99
N ALA A 136 -30.70 24.04 7.21
CA ALA A 136 -31.94 23.96 8.00
C ALA A 136 -32.39 25.32 8.55
N GLU A 137 -31.44 26.20 8.91
CA GLU A 137 -31.68 27.53 9.49
C GLU A 137 -31.96 28.61 8.43
N GLY A 138 -31.75 28.36 7.13
CA GLY A 138 -32.00 29.38 6.11
C GLY A 138 -31.38 29.12 4.74
N GLY A 139 -31.92 28.14 4.01
CA GLY A 139 -32.04 28.23 2.56
C GLY A 139 -33.22 29.15 2.15
N CYS A 140 -33.30 30.33 2.74
CA CYS A 140 -34.25 31.40 2.42
C CYS A 140 -33.51 32.70 2.69
N ASP A 141 -32.92 33.30 1.65
CA ASP A 141 -32.56 34.74 1.55
C ASP A 141 -31.64 35.07 0.36
N LYS A 142 -31.64 34.28 -0.72
CA LYS A 142 -31.09 34.73 -2.01
C LYS A 142 -31.93 34.29 -3.21
N LEU A 143 -33.18 34.76 -3.28
CA LEU A 143 -33.93 34.87 -4.52
C LEU A 143 -34.73 36.19 -4.56
N ALA A 144 -34.07 37.31 -4.27
CA ALA A 144 -34.48 38.58 -4.84
C ALA A 144 -33.63 38.80 -6.10
N GLY A 145 -34.06 38.22 -7.23
CA GLY A 145 -33.50 38.57 -8.55
C GLY A 145 -32.95 37.45 -9.44
N TYR A 146 -33.26 36.17 -9.22
CA TYR A 146 -32.97 35.13 -10.24
C TYR A 146 -34.26 34.68 -10.91
N GLU A 147 -34.47 35.14 -12.14
CA GLU A 147 -35.49 34.60 -13.03
C GLU A 147 -35.05 33.20 -13.50
N PRO A 148 -35.84 32.14 -13.25
CA PRO A 148 -35.53 30.83 -13.77
C PRO A 148 -35.73 30.86 -15.30
N LYS A 149 -34.63 30.72 -16.05
CA LYS A 149 -34.74 30.43 -17.49
C LYS A 149 -35.52 29.14 -17.66
N ALA A 150 -36.65 29.22 -18.37
CA ALA A 150 -37.44 28.07 -18.78
C ALA A 150 -36.57 27.12 -19.59
N ASN A 151 -36.12 26.03 -18.97
CA ASN A 151 -35.55 24.91 -19.71
C ASN A 151 -36.72 24.12 -20.27
N ALA A 152 -36.85 24.15 -21.60
CA ALA A 152 -37.77 23.31 -22.36
C ALA A 152 -37.63 21.84 -21.92
N PRO A 153 -38.75 21.10 -21.77
CA PRO A 153 -38.70 19.69 -21.44
C PRO A 153 -37.96 18.95 -22.56
N LYS A 154 -36.82 18.34 -22.25
CA LYS A 154 -36.24 17.33 -23.11
C LYS A 154 -37.10 16.08 -22.94
N ASP A 155 -37.83 15.73 -23.99
CA ASP A 155 -38.55 14.48 -24.09
C ASP A 155 -37.64 13.32 -23.68
N ARG A 156 -37.97 12.71 -22.55
CA ARG A 156 -37.35 11.47 -22.10
C ARG A 156 -38.15 10.35 -22.75
N PRO A 157 -37.58 9.55 -23.66
CA PRO A 157 -38.29 8.39 -24.19
C PRO A 157 -38.64 7.46 -23.02
N GLN A 158 -39.90 7.02 -22.99
CA GLN A 158 -40.39 6.10 -21.99
C GLN A 158 -39.69 4.73 -22.13
N PRO A 159 -39.34 4.06 -21.02
CA PRO A 159 -38.86 2.69 -21.09
C PRO A 159 -40.04 1.77 -21.43
N ASP A 160 -39.90 1.01 -22.53
CA ASP A 160 -40.79 -0.08 -22.88
C ASP A 160 -40.89 -1.05 -21.69
N SER A 161 -42.12 -1.24 -21.23
CA SER A 161 -42.50 -2.27 -20.28
C SER A 161 -42.41 -3.63 -20.98
N GLY A 162 -41.21 -4.22 -20.98
CA GLY A 162 -41.04 -5.64 -21.30
C GLY A 162 -41.64 -6.49 -20.19
N GLU A 163 -42.82 -7.04 -20.47
CA GLU A 163 -43.52 -8.01 -19.62
C GLU A 163 -42.67 -9.27 -19.36
N GLY A 164 -42.81 -9.79 -18.15
CA GLY A 164 -42.20 -11.04 -17.71
C GLY A 164 -42.67 -12.25 -18.51
N GLY A 165 -41.79 -13.26 -18.57
CA GLY A 165 -41.96 -14.42 -19.42
C GLY A 165 -42.94 -15.50 -18.95
N ARG A 166 -42.95 -16.55 -19.76
CA ARG A 166 -42.98 -17.96 -19.38
C ARG A 166 -42.07 -18.73 -20.33
#